data_AF-A0AAN8ZDI8-F1
#
_entry.id   AF-A0AAN8ZDI8-F1
#
_cell.length_a   1.000
_cell.length_b   1.000
_cell.length_c   1.000
_cell.angle_alpha   90.00
_cell.angle_beta   90.00
_cell.angle_gamma   90.00
#
_symmetry.space_group_name_H-M   'P 1'
#
loop_
_entity.id
_entity.type
_entity.pdbx_description
1 polymer ?
#
loop_
_entity_poly.entity_id
_entity_poly.type
_entity_poly.pdbx_seq_one_letter_code
_entity_poly.pdbx_strand_id
1 'polypeptide(L)' 'MELGQVVRELQHSRNGVAVTTEDGYIYEANYVILSVSIGVLQSDLISFKPPLPTHRMDPGGL' A
#
# COMPACT_ATOMS: atom_id res chain seq x y z
N MET A 1 9.52 -6.77 14.23
CA MET A 1 8.48 -5.73 14.07
C MET A 1 9.16 -4.41 14.31
N GLU A 2 9.12 -3.52 13.32
CA GLU A 2 9.65 -2.16 13.46
C GLU A 2 8.48 -1.20 13.70
N LEU A 3 8.59 -0.35 14.71
CA LEU A 3 7.52 0.57 15.12
C LEU A 3 7.93 2.01 14.79
N GLY A 4 6.94 2.87 14.58
CA GLY A 4 7.17 4.27 14.21
C GLY A 4 7.42 4.49 12.71
N GLN A 5 7.40 3.41 11.91
CA GLN A 5 7.50 3.48 10.46
C GLN A 5 6.12 3.68 9.83
N VAL A 6 5.91 4.83 9.19
CA VAL A 6 4.68 5.15 8.46
C VAL A 6 4.89 4.85 6.98
N VAL A 7 4.14 3.90 6.41
CA VAL A 7 4.19 3.59 4.98
C VAL A 7 3.49 4.67 4.17
N ARG A 8 4.12 5.14 3.10
CA ARG A 8 3.59 6.17 2.19
C ARG A 8 3.40 5.70 0.78
N GLU A 9 4.19 4.74 0.32
CA GLU A 9 4.09 4.22 -1.05
C GLU A 9 4.30 2.71 -1.11
N LEU A 10 3.52 2.06 -1.97
CA LEU A 10 3.65 0.65 -2.34
C LEU A 10 3.78 0.54 -3.84
N GLN A 11 4.99 0.25 -4.31
CA GLN A 11 5.22 -0.11 -5.70
C GLN A 11 5.22 -1.64 -5.83
N HIS A 12 4.37 -2.18 -6.71
CA HIS A 12 4.36 -3.61 -6.98
C HIS A 12 4.47 -3.89 -8.48
N SER A 13 5.14 -4.98 -8.80
CA SER A 13 5.33 -5.44 -10.17
C SER A 13 5.40 -6.96 -10.20
N ARG A 14 5.66 -7.53 -11.40
CA ARG A 14 5.98 -8.96 -11.52
C ARG A 14 7.24 -9.38 -10.77
N ASN A 15 8.12 -8.43 -10.42
CA ASN A 15 9.41 -8.72 -9.80
C ASN A 15 9.38 -8.62 -8.26
N GLY A 16 8.25 -8.21 -7.67
CA GLY A 16 8.10 -8.03 -6.23
C GLY A 16 7.47 -6.68 -5.87
N VAL A 17 7.67 -6.28 -4.61
CA VAL A 17 7.10 -5.09 -3.99
C VAL A 17 8.20 -4.28 -3.33
N ALA A 18 8.16 -2.96 -3.52
CA ALA A 18 8.94 -2.00 -2.78
C ALA A 18 8.01 -1.13 -1.92
N VAL A 19 8.33 -1.01 -0.64
CA VAL A 19 7.60 -0.22 0.36
C VAL A 19 8.44 0.99 0.71
N THR A 20 7.91 2.19 0.48
CA THR A 20 8.57 3.44 0.88
C THR A 20 7.88 4.01 2.11
N THR A 21 8.65 4.28 3.15
CA THR A 21 8.18 4.93 4.39
C THR A 21 8.33 6.44 4.32
N GLU A 22 7.68 7.14 5.24
CA GLU A 22 7.68 8.61 5.32
C GLU A 22 9.08 9.22 5.49
N ASP A 23 9.96 8.53 6.22
CA ASP A 23 11.36 8.89 6.41
C ASP A 23 12.26 8.47 5.23
N GLY A 24 11.70 7.88 4.18
CA GLY A 24 12.37 7.59 2.92
C GLY A 24 13.08 6.24 2.87
N TYR A 25 12.96 5.38 3.88
CA TYR A 25 13.45 4.00 3.79
C TYR A 25 12.66 3.20 2.77
N ILE A 26 13.36 2.30 2.10
CA ILE A 26 12.81 1.41 1.08
C ILE A 26 13.02 -0.03 1.53
N TYR A 27 11.93 -0.78 1.63
CA TYR A 27 11.94 -2.20 1.95
C TYR A 27 11.46 -3.01 0.73
N GLU A 28 12.24 -3.98 0.30
CA GLU A 28 11.91 -4.84 -0.83
C GLU A 28 11.53 -6.26 -0.38
N ALA A 29 10.51 -6.83 -1.02
CA ALA A 29 10.06 -8.19 -0.77
C ALA A 29 9.40 -8.80 -2.01
N ASN A 30 9.25 -10.14 -2.05
CA ASN A 30 8.48 -10.78 -3.11
C ASN A 30 6.96 -10.54 -2.94
N TYR A 31 6.47 -10.42 -1.70
CA TYR A 31 5.07 -10.22 -1.37
C TYR A 31 4.92 -9.35 -0.12
N VAL A 32 3.78 -8.64 -0.02
CA VAL A 32 3.38 -7.84 1.14
C VAL A 32 1.94 -8.22 1.53
N ILE A 33 1.69 -8.38 2.82
CA ILE A 33 0.35 -8.48 3.38
C ILE A 33 0.01 -7.12 3.99
N LEU A 34 -1.06 -6.49 3.49
CA LEU A 34 -1.53 -5.21 4.00
C LEU A 34 -2.65 -5.43 5.02
N SER A 35 -2.38 -5.14 6.29
CA SER A 35 -3.33 -5.27 7.40
C SER A 35 -3.72 -3.91 7.98
N VAL A 36 -3.89 -2.90 7.12
CA VAL A 36 -4.32 -1.56 7.52
C VAL A 36 -5.84 -1.50 7.69
N SER A 37 -6.34 -0.48 8.39
CA SER A 37 -7.79 -0.27 8.51
C SER A 37 -8.42 0.11 7.17
N ILE A 38 -9.71 -0.13 7.01
CA ILE A 38 -10.44 0.23 5.79
C ILE A 38 -10.43 1.75 5.54
N GLY A 39 -10.48 2.56 6.61
CA GLY A 39 -10.40 4.01 6.48
C GLY A 39 -9.06 4.49 5.93
N VAL A 40 -7.96 3.77 6.20
CA VAL A 40 -6.66 4.03 5.57
C VAL A 40 -6.70 3.66 4.09
N LEU A 41 -7.27 2.51 3.71
CA LEU A 41 -7.41 2.10 2.31
C LEU A 41 -8.27 3.05 1.47
N GLN A 42 -9.31 3.63 2.07
CA GLN A 42 -10.21 4.59 1.43
C GLN A 42 -9.64 6.03 1.42
N SER A 43 -8.49 6.25 2.06
CA SER A 43 -7.82 7.55 2.11
C SER A 43 -6.64 7.60 1.13
N ASP A 44 -6.11 8.80 0.92
CA ASP A 44 -4.88 9.02 0.14
C ASP A 44 -3.58 8.87 0.98
N LEU A 45 -3.65 8.21 2.15
CA LEU A 45 -2.48 8.07 3.05
C LEU A 45 -1.35 7.24 2.44
N ILE A 46 -1.70 6.22 1.64
CA ILE A 46 -0.77 5.29 0.98
C ILE A 46 -0.99 5.36 -0.53
N SER A 47 0.06 5.70 -1.27
CA SER A 47 0.04 5.65 -2.73
C SER A 47 0.32 4.23 -3.24
N PHE A 48 -0.58 3.68 -4.04
CA PHE A 48 -0.40 2.39 -4.71
C PHE A 48 0.07 2.59 -6.15
N LYS A 49 1.16 1.92 -6.53
CA LYS A 49 1.74 1.97 -7.87
C LYS A 49 1.96 0.55 -8.41
N PRO A 50 1.28 0.14 -9.50
CA PRO A 50 0.15 0.82 -10.11
C PRO A 50 -1.03 1.02 -9.13
N PRO A 51 -1.96 1.95 -9.41
CA PRO A 51 -3.16 2.15 -8.60
C PRO A 51 -3.97 0.87 -8.43
N LEU A 52 -4.67 0.75 -7.30
CA LEU A 52 -5.58 -0.37 -7.08
C LEU A 52 -6.69 -0.38 -8.15
N PRO A 53 -7.13 -1.56 -8.63
CA PRO A 53 -8.20 -1.65 -9.62
C PRO A 53 -9.50 -1.05 -9.10
N THR A 54 -10.24 -0.33 -9.94
CA THR A 54 -11.46 0.41 -9.55
C THR A 54 -12.58 -0.47 -9.01
N HIS A 55 -12.74 -1.72 -9.49
CA HIS A 55 -13.67 -2.70 -8.91
C HIS A 55 -13.37 -3.03 -7.44
N ARG A 56 -12.13 -2.83 -6.96
CA ARG A 56 -11.76 -3.02 -5.55
C ARG A 56 -12.14 -1.83 -4.66
N MET A 57 -12.50 -0.70 -5.26
CA MET A 57 -12.75 0.59 -4.58
C MET A 57 -14.23 1.00 -4.59
N ASP A 58 -15.14 0.21 -5.16
CA ASP A 58 -16.56 0.53 -5.20
C ASP A 58 -17.30 0.00 -3.95
N PRO A 59 -17.77 0.88 -3.03
CA PRO A 59 -18.63 0.47 -1.92
C PRO A 59 -20.11 0.31 -2.33
N GLY A 60 -20.48 0.53 -3.60
CA GLY A 60 -21.87 0.62 -4.06
C GLY A 60 -22.08 0.02 -5.46
N GLY A 61 -21.77 -1.26 -5.60
CA GLY A 61 -22.14 -2.07 -6.78
C GLY A 61 -23.44 -2.86 -6.58
N LEU A 62 -24.48 -2.26 -5.97
CA LEU A 62 -25.90 -2.69 -5.96
C LEU A 62 -26.79 -1.48 -5.65
#